data_AF-A0A356VYR1-F1
#
_entry.id   AF-A0A356VYR1-F1
#
_cell.length_a   1.000
_cell.length_b   1.000
_cell.length_c   1.000
_cell.angle_alpha   90.00
_cell.angle_beta   90.00
_cell.angle_gamma   90.00
#
_symmetry.space_group_name_H-M   'P 1'
#
loop_
_entity.id
_entity.type
_entity.pdbx_description
1 polymer ?
#
loop_
_entity_poly.entity_id
_entity_poly.type
_entity_poly.pdbx_seq_one_letter_code
_entity_poly.pdbx_strand_id
1 'polypeptide(L)'
;MAWPLETYNDLVELIGKSEHEYDMDLIGRAYRLAESSHRGQKRLSGAPYISHPVAVACILVQLGMDSESVAAGLLHDVVEDTPI
;
A
#
# COMPACT_ATOMS: atom_id res chain seq x y z
N MET A 1 -15.21 -12.99 5.60
CA MET A 1 -14.23 -13.19 4.52
C MET A 1 -12.97 -12.44 4.93
N ALA A 2 -11.96 -13.16 5.43
CA ALA A 2 -10.67 -12.52 5.76
C ALA A 2 -9.88 -12.43 4.47
N TRP A 3 -9.68 -11.21 3.97
CA TRP A 3 -8.73 -10.99 2.88
C TRP A 3 -7.33 -11.33 3.38
N PRO A 4 -6.47 -11.96 2.56
CA PRO A 4 -5.10 -12.25 2.93
C PRO A 4 -4.38 -10.97 3.34
N LEU A 5 -3.45 -11.11 4.29
CA LEU A 5 -2.67 -9.98 4.77
C LEU A 5 -1.57 -9.70 3.75
N GLU A 6 -1.78 -8.68 2.93
CA GLU A 6 -0.79 -8.22 1.96
C GLU A 6 0.29 -7.40 2.67
N THR A 7 1.54 -7.68 2.32
CA THR A 7 2.74 -7.02 2.82
C THR A 7 3.41 -6.22 1.71
N TYR A 8 4.31 -5.31 2.09
CA TYR A 8 5.06 -4.55 1.09
C TYR A 8 5.91 -5.44 0.18
N ASN A 9 6.40 -6.59 0.68
CA ASN A 9 7.12 -7.54 -0.16
C ASN A 9 6.20 -8.12 -1.25
N ASP A 10 4.94 -8.42 -0.92
CA ASP A 10 3.97 -8.92 -1.90
C ASP A 10 3.71 -7.88 -3.00
N LEU A 11 3.60 -6.60 -2.63
CA LEU A 11 3.49 -5.49 -3.59
C LEU A 11 4.73 -5.39 -4.49
N VAL A 12 5.94 -5.49 -3.94
CA VAL A 12 7.19 -5.43 -4.72
C VAL A 12 7.30 -6.62 -5.67
N GLU A 13 6.96 -7.83 -5.23
CA GLU A 13 6.94 -9.02 -6.07
C GLU A 13 5.91 -8.90 -7.21
N LEU A 14 4.75 -8.32 -6.92
CA LEU A 14 3.71 -8.09 -7.92
C LEU A 14 4.15 -7.06 -8.96
N ILE A 15 4.77 -5.95 -8.53
CA ILE A 15 5.36 -4.95 -9.43
C ILE A 15 6.43 -5.61 -10.32
N GLY A 16 7.31 -6.42 -9.76
CA GLY A 16 8.35 -7.12 -10.52
C GLY A 16 7.83 -8.14 -11.55
N LYS A 17 6.57 -8.57 -11.42
CA LYS A 17 5.87 -9.44 -12.39
C LYS A 17 5.03 -8.66 -13.39
N SER A 18 4.85 -7.36 -13.20
CA SER A 18 4.09 -6.50 -14.10
C SER A 18 4.88 -6.21 -15.37
N GLU A 19 4.16 -6.04 -16.49
CA GLU A 19 4.74 -5.55 -17.75
C GLU A 19 4.89 -4.02 -17.79
N HIS A 20 4.48 -3.32 -16.72
CA HIS A 20 4.54 -1.87 -16.61
C HIS A 20 5.78 -1.42 -15.83
N GLU A 21 6.33 -0.26 -16.20
CA GLU A 21 7.40 0.38 -15.43
C GLU A 21 6.80 1.16 -14.26
N TYR A 22 7.41 0.98 -13.08
CA TYR A 22 7.03 1.68 -11.85
C TYR A 22 8.21 2.45 -11.26
N ASP A 23 7.95 3.65 -10.76
CA ASP A 23 8.88 4.40 -9.93
C ASP A 23 8.91 3.79 -8.51
N MET A 24 9.84 2.86 -8.31
CA MET A 24 10.03 2.17 -7.03
C MET A 24 10.43 3.12 -5.89
N ASP A 25 11.08 4.24 -6.21
CA ASP A 25 11.48 5.23 -5.23
C ASP A 25 10.27 6.02 -4.72
N LEU A 26 9.35 6.41 -5.61
CA LEU A 26 8.07 7.03 -5.27
C LEU A 26 7.23 6.10 -4.40
N ILE A 27 7.02 4.85 -4.85
CA ILE A 27 6.19 3.86 -4.15
C ILE A 27 6.81 3.52 -2.79
N GLY A 28 8.13 3.34 -2.72
CA GLY A 28 8.83 3.06 -1.48
C GLY A 28 8.76 4.20 -0.46
N ARG A 29 8.82 5.47 -0.91
CA ARG A 29 8.59 6.63 -0.02
C ARG A 29 7.15 6.68 0.48
N ALA A 30 6.17 6.45 -0.40
CA ALA A 30 4.75 6.43 -0.03
C ALA A 30 4.46 5.34 1.02
N TYR A 31 4.97 4.13 0.80
CA TYR A 31 4.83 3.03 1.77
C TYR A 31 5.42 3.37 3.13
N ARG A 32 6.67 3.87 3.17
CA ARG A 32 7.33 4.24 4.44
C ARG A 32 6.56 5.31 5.20
N LEU A 33 6.02 6.30 4.49
CA LEU A 33 5.20 7.34 5.10
C LEU A 33 3.94 6.71 5.70
N ALA A 34 3.15 5.97 4.92
CA ALA A 34 1.93 5.32 5.38
C ALA A 34 2.17 4.36 6.57
N GLU A 35 3.21 3.52 6.50
CA GLU A 35 3.58 2.59 7.58
C GLU A 35 3.92 3.35 8.88
N SER A 36 4.67 4.45 8.76
CA SER A 36 5.03 5.27 9.91
C SER A 36 3.84 6.01 10.51
N SER A 37 2.96 6.57 9.68
CA SER A 37 1.78 7.32 10.10
C SER A 37 0.74 6.42 10.78
N HIS A 38 0.53 5.22 10.25
CA HIS A 38 -0.40 4.23 10.81
C HIS A 38 0.23 3.33 11.89
N ARG A 39 1.43 3.66 12.40
CA ARG A 39 2.14 2.84 13.39
C ARG A 39 1.30 2.65 14.65
N GLY A 40 1.06 1.39 15.02
CA GLY A 40 0.28 1.02 16.20
C GLY A 40 -1.23 0.97 15.96
N GLN A 41 -1.72 1.49 14.83
CA GLN A 41 -3.11 1.34 14.41
C GLN A 41 -3.38 -0.08 13.93
N LYS A 42 -4.58 -0.58 14.21
CA LYS A 42 -5.01 -1.92 13.83
C LYS A 42 -6.34 -1.85 13.09
N ARG A 43 -6.54 -2.77 12.15
CA ARG A 43 -7.85 -3.04 11.56
C ARG A 43 -8.77 -3.70 12.58
N LEU A 44 -10.07 -3.73 12.31
CA LEU A 44 -11.05 -4.47 13.12
C LEU A 44 -10.70 -5.96 13.26
N SER A 45 -9.97 -6.53 12.30
CA SER A 45 -9.46 -7.90 12.36
C SER A 45 -8.29 -8.11 13.33
N GLY A 46 -7.71 -7.04 13.88
CA GLY A 46 -6.51 -7.08 14.71
C GLY A 46 -5.19 -7.01 13.95
N ALA A 47 -5.21 -7.09 12.61
CA ALA A 47 -4.03 -6.92 11.76
C ALA A 47 -3.51 -5.47 11.79
N PRO A 48 -2.21 -5.22 11.51
CA PRO A 48 -1.67 -3.88 11.33
C PRO A 48 -2.44 -3.11 10.25
N TYR A 49 -2.76 -1.83 10.49
CA TYR A 49 -3.57 -1.03 9.57
C TYR A 49 -2.95 -0.92 8.17
N ILE A 50 -1.62 -0.81 8.10
CA ILE A 50 -0.85 -0.72 6.84
C ILE A 50 -1.16 -1.86 5.84
N SER A 51 -1.63 -3.02 6.31
CA SER A 51 -2.05 -4.11 5.42
C SER A 51 -3.21 -3.73 4.49
N HIS A 52 -4.06 -2.76 4.88
CA HIS A 52 -5.16 -2.28 4.04
C HIS A 52 -4.66 -1.41 2.88
N PRO A 53 -3.91 -0.32 3.08
CA PRO A 53 -3.37 0.45 1.97
C PRO A 53 -2.46 -0.36 1.03
N VAL A 54 -1.71 -1.33 1.56
CA VAL A 54 -0.92 -2.26 0.72
C VAL A 54 -1.82 -3.14 -0.15
N ALA A 55 -2.90 -3.70 0.39
CA ALA A 55 -3.83 -4.48 -0.42
C ALA A 55 -4.48 -3.65 -1.54
N VAL A 56 -4.83 -2.39 -1.27
CA VAL A 56 -5.32 -1.45 -2.28
C VAL A 56 -4.26 -1.21 -3.36
N ALA A 57 -3.00 -0.99 -2.97
CA ALA A 57 -1.88 -0.81 -3.91
C ALA A 57 -1.67 -2.04 -4.80
N CYS A 58 -1.78 -3.26 -4.24
CA CYS A 58 -1.71 -4.50 -5.03
C CYS A 58 -2.82 -4.57 -6.10
N ILE A 59 -4.05 -4.17 -5.75
CA ILE A 59 -5.16 -4.12 -6.71
C ILE A 59 -4.85 -3.13 -7.84
N LEU A 60 -4.31 -1.95 -7.52
CA LEU A 60 -3.95 -0.93 -8.52
C LEU A 60 -2.87 -1.44 -9.50
N VAL A 61 -1.86 -2.14 -9.00
CA VAL A 61 -0.84 -2.78 -9.85
C VAL A 61 -1.46 -3.86 -10.75
N GLN A 62 -2.39 -4.69 -10.22
CA GLN A 62 -3.10 -5.69 -11.02
C GLN A 62 -3.97 -5.09 -12.12
N LEU A 63 -4.49 -3.88 -11.90
CA LEU A 63 -5.25 -3.12 -12.88
C LEU A 63 -4.36 -2.39 -13.91
N GLY A 64 -3.03 -2.43 -13.76
CA GLY A 64 -2.08 -1.73 -14.63
C GLY A 64 -2.07 -0.22 -14.43
N MET A 65 -2.41 0.25 -13.23
CA MET A 65 -2.39 1.67 -12.90
C MET A 65 -0.96 2.19 -12.76
N ASP A 66 -0.78 3.50 -12.93
CA ASP A 66 0.52 4.17 -12.86
C ASP A 66 1.09 4.27 -11.43
N SER A 67 2.35 4.70 -11.35
CA SER A 67 3.10 4.81 -10.09
C SER A 67 2.44 5.78 -9.12
N GLU A 68 1.90 6.88 -9.63
CA GLU A 68 1.18 7.90 -8.89
C GLU A 68 -0.11 7.35 -8.28
N SER A 69 -0.88 6.56 -9.04
CA SER A 69 -2.06 5.88 -8.51
C SER A 69 -1.70 4.89 -7.42
N VAL A 70 -0.67 4.06 -7.62
CA VAL A 70 -0.22 3.08 -6.60
C VAL A 70 0.25 3.79 -5.33
N ALA A 71 1.03 4.87 -5.47
CA ALA A 71 1.47 5.69 -4.35
C ALA A 71 0.29 6.37 -3.64
N ALA A 72 -0.69 6.88 -4.38
CA ALA A 72 -1.91 7.44 -3.81
C ALA A 72 -2.72 6.38 -3.05
N GLY A 73 -2.81 5.14 -3.58
CA GLY A 73 -3.45 4.02 -2.89
C GLY A 73 -2.78 3.68 -1.56
N LEU A 74 -1.45 3.75 -1.48
CA LEU A 74 -0.72 3.58 -0.21
C LEU A 74 -1.03 4.70 0.80
N LEU A 75 -1.35 5.91 0.32
CA LEU A 75 -1.50 7.12 1.14
C LEU A 75 -2.95 7.51 1.43
N HIS A 76 -3.95 6.88 0.79
CA HIS A 76 -5.31 7.41 0.71
C HIS A 76 -5.96 7.70 2.07
N ASP A 77 -5.70 6.86 3.07
CA ASP A 77 -6.24 7.02 4.42
C ASP A 77 -5.32 7.81 5.37
N VAL A 78 -4.10 8.17 4.95
CA VAL A 78 -3.11 8.81 5.83
C VAL A 78 -3.62 10.16 6.34
N VAL A 79 -4.25 10.96 5.47
CA VAL A 79 -4.75 12.30 5.85
C VAL A 79 -5.98 12.22 6.75
N GLU A 80 -6.83 11.20 6.57
CA GLU A 80 -8.07 11.05 7.34
C GLU A 80 -7.82 10.40 8.71
N ASP A 81 -7.00 9.35 8.76
CA ASP A 81 -6.87 8.48 9.92
C ASP A 81 -5.61 8.76 10.77
N THR A 82 -4.76 9.71 10.38
CA THR A 82 -3.51 10.00 11.10
C THR A 82 -3.29 11.50 11.35
N PRO A 83 -2.54 11.89 12.40
CA PRO A 83 -2.34 13.30 12.77
C PRO A 83 -1.28 14.06 11.94
N ILE A 84 -1.06 13.68 10.67
CA ILE A 84 -0.03 14.31 9.82
C ILE A 84 -0.33 15.78 9.49
#